data_AF-A0A2T3YZG6-F1
#
_entry.id   AF-A0A2T3YZG6-F1
#
_cell.length_a   1.000
_cell.length_b   1.000
_cell.length_c   1.000
_cell.angle_alpha   90.00
_cell.angle_beta   90.00
_cell.angle_gamma   90.00
#
_symmetry.space_group_name_H-M   'P 1'
#
loop_
_entity.id
_entity.type
_entity.pdbx_description
1 polymer ?
#
loop_
_entity_poly.entity_id
_entity_poly.type
_entity_poly.pdbx_seq_one_letter_code
_entity_poly.pdbx_strand_id
1 'polypeptide(L)'
;MEKVNSISLSRSCHACVKAKRRCKARLPKCERCRIKGVECLYTNEPLVSNVDDNQPLSDKSSKKPEILEDNQLVKSRRKITSRDMEFSHFTHLNAPLHLVRKWCYSKTTGASLAVCEPSLPVIEWRQDLATVYYLAAHLKAFPITFSREARTPFIHSTLYSRWLPKQIKDTYAICRAYSLSIDNDEDFCFGVLHQKLGELIKESQSSHSFSDLLASLQALILYLLICLFHKDPQQRRFAETHVATLNQWTRRLWEQAPNEISPNLSAWEAWAFAESVRRSIIISYLVRGVYQIAKFGFHPHSMFVETLPFDRHTWLWDATSARLWSALPRDPLHSIISYREYTADFANQLTTPTNLFESLLLVMRYGKEPIYHRPCNS
;
A
#
# COMPACT_ATOMS: atom_id res chain seq x y z
N MET A 1 -23.77 -7.10 37.59
CA MET A 1 -22.33 -7.40 37.61
C MET A 1 -22.11 -8.72 36.87
N GLU A 2 -22.00 -8.69 35.55
CA GLU A 2 -21.68 -9.87 34.74
C GLU A 2 -20.16 -10.07 34.71
N LYS A 3 -19.72 -11.28 35.05
CA LYS A 3 -18.30 -11.67 35.02
C LYS A 3 -17.85 -11.81 33.57
N VAL A 4 -16.91 -10.96 33.17
CA VAL A 4 -16.15 -11.12 31.92
C VAL A 4 -15.32 -12.41 32.03
N ASN A 5 -15.64 -13.41 31.21
CA ASN A 5 -14.83 -14.61 31.08
C ASN A 5 -13.51 -14.28 30.40
N SER A 6 -12.41 -14.32 31.15
CA SER A 6 -11.05 -14.22 30.59
C SER A 6 -10.77 -15.43 29.71
N ILE A 7 -10.64 -15.22 28.39
CA ILE A 7 -10.21 -16.27 27.46
C ILE A 7 -8.72 -16.53 27.69
N SER A 8 -8.39 -17.56 28.48
CA SER A 8 -7.02 -18.06 28.56
C SER A 8 -6.70 -18.82 27.26
N LEU A 9 -5.65 -18.42 26.54
CA LEU A 9 -5.10 -19.14 25.37
C LEU A 9 -4.60 -20.53 25.80
N SER A 10 -5.50 -21.52 25.84
CA SER A 10 -5.18 -22.90 26.18
C SER A 10 -4.38 -23.55 25.06
N ARG A 11 -3.14 -23.98 25.37
CA ARG A 11 -2.29 -24.79 24.48
C ARG A 11 -2.69 -26.27 24.40
N SER A 12 -3.77 -26.68 25.07
CA SER A 12 -4.23 -28.08 25.12
C SER A 12 -5.51 -28.28 24.29
N CYS A 13 -5.61 -29.40 23.57
CA CYS A 13 -6.84 -29.75 22.82
C CYS A 13 -8.00 -30.13 23.77
N HIS A 14 -9.24 -29.99 23.29
CA HIS A 14 -10.46 -30.25 24.06
C HIS A 14 -10.51 -31.66 24.65
N ALA A 15 -10.08 -32.68 23.89
CA ALA A 15 -10.06 -34.07 24.35
C ALA A 15 -9.03 -34.34 25.46
N CYS A 16 -7.93 -33.58 25.51
CA CYS A 16 -6.96 -33.68 26.60
C CYS A 16 -7.42 -32.90 27.84
N VAL A 17 -8.05 -31.73 27.64
CA VAL A 17 -8.67 -30.95 28.73
C VAL A 17 -9.78 -31.76 29.40
N LYS A 18 -10.72 -32.31 28.62
CA LYS A 18 -11.83 -33.14 29.13
C LYS A 18 -11.34 -34.37 29.90
N ALA A 19 -10.24 -34.96 29.45
CA ALA A 19 -9.65 -36.14 30.10
C ALA A 19 -8.70 -35.80 31.27
N LYS A 20 -8.46 -34.50 31.56
CA LYS A 20 -7.45 -34.04 32.53
C LYS A 20 -6.06 -34.66 32.31
N ARG A 21 -5.64 -34.76 31.05
CA ARG A 21 -4.32 -35.31 30.65
C ARG A 21 -3.46 -34.25 29.97
N ARG A 22 -2.14 -34.39 30.08
CA ARG A 22 -1.17 -33.52 29.40
C ARG A 22 -1.32 -33.64 27.88
N CYS A 23 -1.56 -32.52 27.21
CA CYS A 23 -1.57 -32.42 25.76
C CYS A 23 -0.16 -32.14 25.23
N LYS A 24 0.40 -33.03 24.41
CA LYS A 24 1.58 -32.74 23.60
C LYS A 24 1.11 -32.20 22.25
N ALA A 25 1.00 -30.88 22.14
CA ALA A 25 0.43 -30.23 20.97
C ALA A 25 1.21 -30.60 19.69
N ARG A 26 0.51 -31.17 18.72
CA ARG A 26 0.91 -31.42 17.33
C ARG A 26 -0.33 -31.26 16.45
N LEU A 27 -0.15 -30.76 15.24
CA LEU A 27 -1.19 -30.68 14.20
C LEU A 27 -1.00 -31.87 13.23
N PRO A 28 -2.08 -32.45 12.69
CA PRO A 28 -3.50 -32.14 12.93
C PRO A 28 -4.07 -32.75 14.23
N LYS A 29 -3.42 -33.76 14.84
CA LYS A 29 -3.86 -34.37 16.11
C LYS A 29 -2.69 -34.46 17.10
N CYS A 30 -2.96 -34.21 18.38
CA CYS A 30 -1.97 -34.44 19.44
C CYS A 30 -1.60 -35.93 19.54
N GLU A 31 -0.41 -36.23 20.07
CA GLU A 31 0.12 -37.59 20.14
C GLU A 31 -0.84 -38.58 20.83
N ARG A 32 -1.46 -38.17 21.95
CA ARG A 32 -2.44 -38.99 22.67
C ARG A 32 -3.70 -39.25 21.85
N CYS A 33 -4.26 -38.22 21.23
CA CYS A 33 -5.49 -38.35 20.46
C CYS A 33 -5.28 -39.20 19.21
N ARG A 34 -4.10 -39.12 18.59
CA ARG A 34 -3.68 -40.01 17.50
C ARG A 34 -3.65 -41.47 17.93
N ILE A 35 -3.00 -41.77 19.07
CA ILE A 35 -2.89 -43.15 19.58
C ILE A 35 -4.25 -43.71 20.02
N LYS A 36 -5.09 -42.88 20.63
CA LYS A 36 -6.40 -43.30 21.14
C LYS A 36 -7.52 -43.24 20.09
N GLY A 37 -7.24 -42.76 18.89
CA GLY A 37 -8.24 -42.59 17.83
C GLY A 37 -9.37 -41.62 18.19
N VAL A 38 -9.15 -40.71 19.14
CA VAL A 38 -10.18 -39.74 19.57
C VAL A 38 -10.03 -38.41 18.84
N GLU A 39 -11.13 -37.71 18.67
CA GLU A 39 -11.17 -36.41 18.01
C GLU A 39 -10.32 -35.36 18.75
N CYS A 40 -9.52 -34.59 18.02
CA CYS A 40 -8.54 -33.67 18.58
C CYS A 40 -8.74 -32.27 18.02
N LEU A 41 -9.54 -31.47 18.72
CA LEU A 41 -9.82 -30.08 18.36
C LEU A 41 -9.07 -29.13 19.29
N TYR A 42 -8.35 -28.17 18.73
CA TYR A 42 -7.75 -27.07 19.49
C TYR A 42 -8.67 -25.85 19.43
N THR A 43 -8.77 -25.10 20.52
CA THR A 43 -9.65 -23.92 20.61
C THR A 43 -9.23 -22.79 19.65
N ASN A 44 -7.96 -22.77 19.23
CA ASN A 44 -7.44 -21.86 18.21
C ASN A 44 -6.78 -22.72 17.13
N GLU A 45 -7.49 -23.04 16.06
CA GLU A 45 -6.89 -23.61 14.86
C GLU A 45 -6.28 -22.47 14.03
N PRO A 46 -4.94 -22.41 13.87
CA PRO A 46 -4.38 -21.61 12.80
C PRO A 46 -4.73 -22.28 11.46
N LEU A 47 -5.21 -21.48 10.50
CA LEU A 47 -5.42 -21.91 9.13
C LEU A 47 -4.06 -22.25 8.51
N VAL A 48 -3.72 -23.53 8.47
CA VAL A 48 -2.55 -24.04 7.73
C VAL A 48 -3.01 -24.92 6.59
N SER A 49 -2.52 -24.56 5.41
CA SER A 49 -2.54 -25.27 4.14
C SER A 49 -1.99 -26.68 4.28
N ASN A 50 -2.81 -27.69 3.94
CA ASN A 50 -2.31 -29.05 3.75
C ASN A 50 -1.65 -29.15 2.37
N VAL A 51 -0.33 -29.00 2.34
CA VAL A 51 0.50 -29.75 1.39
C VAL A 51 0.66 -31.14 2.00
N ASP A 52 0.23 -32.18 1.30
CA ASP A 52 0.91 -33.47 1.40
C ASP A 52 0.73 -34.26 0.09
N ASP A 53 1.89 -34.60 -0.47
CA ASP A 53 2.14 -35.53 -1.55
C ASP A 53 1.99 -36.98 -1.05
N ASN A 54 1.73 -37.90 -1.99
CA ASN A 54 1.70 -39.38 -1.88
C ASN A 54 0.44 -39.98 -1.24
N GLN A 55 -0.40 -40.80 -1.89
CA GLN A 55 -0.16 -41.96 -2.78
C GLN A 55 -1.57 -42.55 -3.15
N PRO A 56 -1.73 -43.67 -3.88
CA PRO A 56 -1.37 -44.08 -5.24
C PRO A 56 -2.61 -44.39 -6.13
N LEU A 57 -2.37 -44.69 -7.40
CA LEU A 57 -3.34 -45.09 -8.43
C LEU A 57 -4.19 -46.32 -8.05
N SER A 58 -5.50 -46.25 -8.30
CA SER A 58 -6.33 -47.42 -8.56
C SER A 58 -7.49 -47.09 -9.50
N ASP A 59 -7.51 -47.80 -10.63
CA ASP A 59 -8.55 -47.88 -11.65
C ASP A 59 -9.97 -48.02 -11.10
N LYS A 60 -10.92 -47.35 -11.75
CA LYS A 60 -12.19 -47.96 -12.17
C LYS A 60 -12.93 -47.10 -13.21
N SER A 61 -12.99 -47.69 -14.41
CA SER A 61 -13.87 -47.40 -15.54
C SER A 61 -15.35 -47.28 -15.15
N SER A 62 -16.08 -46.30 -15.70
CA SER A 62 -17.21 -46.57 -16.62
C SER A 62 -18.10 -45.33 -16.91
N LYS A 63 -18.25 -45.10 -18.22
CA LYS A 63 -19.46 -44.72 -18.99
C LYS A 63 -19.97 -43.27 -18.99
N LYS A 64 -19.72 -42.67 -20.17
CA LYS A 64 -20.39 -41.55 -20.86
C LYS A 64 -21.90 -41.83 -21.08
N PRO A 65 -22.71 -40.79 -21.26
CA PRO A 65 -23.55 -40.76 -22.46
C PRO A 65 -23.41 -39.45 -23.27
N GLU A 66 -23.25 -39.67 -24.56
CA GLU A 66 -23.51 -38.83 -25.74
C GLU A 66 -25.05 -38.69 -25.93
N ILE A 67 -25.70 -37.69 -26.56
CA ILE A 67 -25.45 -36.61 -27.54
C ILE A 67 -26.59 -35.59 -27.38
N LEU A 68 -26.36 -34.30 -27.68
CA LEU A 68 -27.14 -33.49 -28.63
C LEU A 68 -26.52 -32.10 -28.73
N GLU A 69 -25.73 -31.93 -29.77
CA GLU A 69 -25.27 -30.64 -30.28
C GLU A 69 -26.47 -29.86 -30.81
N ASP A 70 -26.63 -28.63 -30.37
CA ASP A 70 -27.10 -27.59 -31.28
C ASP A 70 -26.29 -26.30 -31.06
N ASN A 71 -25.88 -25.73 -32.19
CA ASN A 71 -24.81 -24.77 -32.33
C ASN A 71 -25.28 -23.33 -32.03
N GLN A 72 -24.29 -22.45 -31.88
CA GLN A 72 -24.36 -20.98 -32.00
C GLN A 72 -24.61 -20.17 -30.72
N LEU A 73 -23.51 -19.91 -30.00
CA LEU A 73 -23.03 -18.54 -29.71
C LEU A 73 -21.66 -18.59 -29.02
N VAL A 74 -20.65 -19.12 -29.72
CA VAL A 74 -19.24 -18.99 -29.33
C VAL A 74 -18.77 -17.59 -29.72
N LYS A 75 -19.05 -16.59 -28.87
CA LYS A 75 -18.26 -15.36 -28.85
C LYS A 75 -17.01 -15.60 -28.01
N SER A 76 -15.99 -16.10 -28.70
CA SER A 76 -14.54 -15.97 -28.43
C SER A 76 -14.15 -15.54 -27.01
N ARG A 77 -13.91 -16.51 -26.11
CA ARG A 77 -13.02 -16.26 -24.95
C ARG A 77 -11.59 -16.18 -25.48
N ARG A 78 -11.13 -14.97 -25.80
CA ARG A 78 -9.68 -14.72 -25.94
C ARG A 78 -9.02 -15.09 -24.61
N LYS A 79 -8.09 -16.05 -24.64
CA LYS A 79 -7.17 -16.31 -23.52
C LYS A 79 -6.33 -15.05 -23.36
N ILE A 80 -6.48 -14.38 -22.21
CA ILE A 80 -5.65 -13.25 -21.78
C ILE A 80 -4.20 -13.74 -21.76
N THR A 81 -3.34 -13.09 -22.54
CA THR A 81 -1.92 -13.41 -22.66
C THR A 81 -1.09 -12.56 -21.69
N SER A 82 0.17 -12.93 -21.44
CA SER A 82 1.10 -12.13 -20.63
C SER A 82 1.26 -10.68 -21.13
N ARG A 83 0.99 -10.41 -22.41
CA ARG A 83 0.98 -9.06 -23.00
C ARG A 83 -0.28 -8.26 -22.65
N ASP A 84 -1.41 -8.93 -22.39
CA ASP A 84 -2.64 -8.26 -21.93
C ASP A 84 -2.57 -7.88 -20.43
N MET A 85 -1.52 -8.34 -19.72
CA MET A 85 -1.21 -8.02 -18.34
C MET A 85 -0.16 -6.89 -18.18
N GLU A 86 0.25 -6.23 -19.26
CA GLU A 86 1.12 -5.05 -19.19
C GLU A 86 0.33 -3.82 -18.69
N PHE A 87 -0.07 -3.86 -17.41
CA PHE A 87 -0.64 -2.73 -16.67
C PHE A 87 0.48 -1.77 -16.25
N SER A 88 1.20 -1.21 -17.23
CA SER A 88 2.39 -0.37 -17.03
C SER A 88 2.04 1.12 -16.89
N HIS A 89 0.96 1.47 -16.20
CA HIS A 89 0.44 2.84 -16.26
C HIS A 89 1.36 3.87 -15.59
N PHE A 90 2.11 3.45 -14.56
CA PHE A 90 3.00 4.33 -13.79
C PHE A 90 4.49 4.05 -14.01
N THR A 91 4.87 3.12 -14.88
CA THR A 91 6.27 2.68 -15.06
C THR A 91 7.20 3.77 -15.60
N HIS A 92 6.64 4.87 -16.14
CA HIS A 92 7.39 6.00 -16.70
C HIS A 92 7.19 7.33 -15.96
N LEU A 93 6.58 7.33 -14.77
CA LEU A 93 6.32 8.55 -14.00
C LEU A 93 7.60 9.17 -13.45
N ASN A 94 8.19 10.11 -14.17
CA ASN A 94 9.25 10.96 -13.65
C ASN A 94 8.78 12.42 -13.65
N ALA A 95 9.03 13.15 -12.56
CA ALA A 95 8.92 14.60 -12.60
C ALA A 95 9.89 15.16 -13.65
N PRO A 96 9.55 16.27 -14.33
CA PRO A 96 10.47 16.97 -15.22
C PRO A 96 11.87 17.12 -14.58
N LEU A 97 12.93 16.72 -15.30
CA LEU A 97 14.30 16.68 -14.76
C LEU A 97 14.73 18.02 -14.13
N HIS A 98 14.22 19.14 -14.65
CA HIS A 98 14.52 20.47 -14.13
C HIS A 98 13.93 20.69 -12.71
N LEU A 99 12.76 20.12 -12.38
CA LEU A 99 12.15 20.20 -11.04
C LEU A 99 12.94 19.40 -10.01
N VAL A 100 13.49 18.27 -10.43
CA VAL A 100 14.36 17.43 -9.60
C VAL A 100 15.68 18.17 -9.36
N ARG A 101 16.32 18.67 -10.42
CA ARG A 101 17.58 19.44 -10.33
C ARG A 101 17.47 20.69 -9.45
N LYS A 102 16.44 21.53 -9.64
CA LYS A 102 16.24 22.76 -8.84
C LYS A 102 16.20 22.50 -7.33
N TRP A 103 15.67 21.35 -6.92
CA TRP A 103 15.69 20.90 -5.52
C TRP A 103 17.01 20.23 -5.13
N CYS A 104 17.57 19.37 -5.98
CA CYS A 104 18.85 18.69 -5.72
C CYS A 104 20.05 19.64 -5.57
N TYR A 105 19.95 20.87 -6.08
CA TYR A 105 20.98 21.90 -5.97
C TYR A 105 20.66 23.00 -4.94
N SER A 106 19.52 22.94 -4.23
CA SER A 106 19.39 23.78 -3.04
C SER A 106 20.38 23.26 -2.00
N LYS A 107 21.02 24.14 -1.21
CA LYS A 107 22.00 23.78 -0.14
C LYS A 107 21.49 22.78 0.93
N THR A 108 20.30 22.23 0.74
CA THR A 108 19.57 21.26 1.56
C THR A 108 20.04 19.83 1.32
N THR A 109 20.62 19.50 0.16
CA THR A 109 21.09 18.14 -0.19
C THR A 109 22.58 17.90 0.13
N GLY A 110 23.24 18.79 0.87
CA GLY A 110 24.66 18.61 1.16
C GLY A 110 25.35 19.63 2.07
N ALA A 111 24.64 20.42 2.88
CA ALA A 111 25.29 21.34 3.82
C ALA A 111 25.19 20.79 5.25
N SER A 112 26.26 20.11 5.64
CA SER A 112 26.49 19.50 6.95
C SER A 112 25.68 18.22 7.18
N LEU A 113 26.39 17.09 7.22
CA LEU A 113 26.02 15.95 8.05
C LEU A 113 25.95 16.44 9.51
N ALA A 114 24.92 17.22 9.84
CA ALA A 114 24.57 17.46 11.22
C ALA A 114 24.18 16.09 11.74
N VAL A 115 25.15 15.43 12.36
CA VAL A 115 24.97 14.31 13.27
C VAL A 115 24.07 14.84 14.38
N CYS A 116 22.78 14.94 14.12
CA CYS A 116 21.79 14.97 15.17
C CYS A 116 21.81 13.56 15.74
N GLU A 117 22.61 13.35 16.77
CA GLU A 117 22.54 12.11 17.54
C GLU A 117 21.09 11.96 18.02
N PRO A 118 20.38 10.90 17.62
CA PRO A 118 19.05 10.66 18.13
C PRO A 118 19.14 10.45 19.65
N SER A 119 18.19 11.03 20.41
CA SER A 119 18.14 10.93 21.88
C SER A 119 17.91 9.51 22.42
N LEU A 120 17.72 8.53 21.54
CA LEU A 120 17.52 7.12 21.81
C LEU A 120 18.27 6.29 20.75
N PRO A 121 18.66 5.03 21.04
CA PRO A 121 19.20 4.14 20.02
C PRO A 121 18.12 3.86 18.96
N VAL A 122 18.12 4.68 17.92
CA VAL A 122 17.26 4.52 16.75
C VAL A 122 18.03 3.68 15.75
N ILE A 123 17.39 2.64 15.21
CA ILE A 123 17.93 1.96 14.04
C ILE A 123 17.82 2.97 12.89
N GLU A 124 18.94 3.61 12.59
CA GLU A 124 19.06 4.55 11.50
C GLU A 124 19.02 3.81 10.18
N TRP A 125 18.21 4.32 9.27
CA TRP A 125 18.21 3.82 7.92
C TRP A 125 18.65 4.93 6.96
N ARG A 126 19.73 4.64 6.26
CA ARG A 126 20.43 5.56 5.37
C ARG A 126 20.32 5.03 3.95
N GLN A 127 20.22 5.95 2.99
CA GLN A 127 20.19 5.63 1.56
C GLN A 127 21.19 6.53 0.84
N ASP A 128 21.72 6.06 -0.28
CA ASP A 128 22.59 6.88 -1.12
C ASP A 128 21.80 8.01 -1.80
N LEU A 129 22.50 9.06 -2.22
CA LEU A 129 21.87 10.23 -2.85
C LEU A 129 21.11 9.88 -4.13
N ALA A 130 21.56 8.91 -4.93
CA ALA A 130 20.87 8.52 -6.16
C ALA A 130 19.52 7.85 -5.87
N THR A 131 19.45 7.04 -4.81
CA THR A 131 18.20 6.47 -4.28
C THR A 131 17.25 7.57 -3.82
N VAL A 132 17.72 8.51 -2.99
CA VAL A 132 16.90 9.63 -2.49
C VAL A 132 16.37 10.47 -3.64
N TYR A 133 17.20 10.77 -4.64
CA TYR A 133 16.80 11.53 -5.82
C TYR A 133 15.78 10.79 -6.67
N TYR A 134 15.94 9.49 -6.86
CA TYR A 134 14.97 8.66 -7.57
C TYR A 134 13.60 8.72 -6.87
N LEU A 135 13.56 8.49 -5.56
CA LEU A 135 12.32 8.48 -4.78
C LEU A 135 11.65 9.86 -4.80
N ALA A 136 12.41 10.93 -4.55
CA ALA A 136 11.90 12.30 -4.58
C ALA A 136 11.37 12.67 -5.97
N ALA A 137 12.04 12.28 -7.06
CA ALA A 137 11.58 12.55 -8.42
C ALA A 137 10.22 11.93 -8.74
N HIS A 138 9.99 10.69 -8.32
CA HIS A 138 8.71 10.01 -8.54
C HIS A 138 7.61 10.59 -7.64
N LEU A 139 7.91 10.84 -6.36
CA LEU A 139 6.97 11.48 -5.44
C LEU A 139 6.52 12.86 -5.94
N LYS A 140 7.44 13.67 -6.46
CA LYS A 140 7.14 14.98 -7.07
C LYS A 140 6.28 14.89 -8.33
N ALA A 141 6.23 13.74 -9.00
CA ALA A 141 5.40 13.56 -10.19
C ALA A 141 3.91 13.48 -9.83
N PHE A 142 3.57 13.02 -8.62
CA PHE A 142 2.18 12.68 -8.26
C PHE A 142 1.19 13.85 -8.39
N PRO A 143 1.49 15.10 -7.98
CA PRO A 143 0.59 16.23 -8.22
C PRO A 143 0.33 16.46 -9.72
N ILE A 144 1.35 16.34 -10.56
CA ILE A 144 1.23 16.50 -12.01
C ILE A 144 0.43 15.34 -12.62
N THR A 145 0.64 14.11 -12.16
CA THR A 145 -0.16 12.94 -12.57
C THR A 145 -1.62 13.14 -12.21
N PHE A 146 -1.86 13.57 -10.97
CA PHE A 146 -3.22 13.77 -10.47
C PHE A 146 -3.97 14.83 -11.28
N SER A 147 -3.31 15.91 -11.69
CA SER A 147 -3.93 16.96 -12.52
C SER A 147 -4.28 16.53 -13.95
N ARG A 148 -3.68 15.43 -14.43
CA ARG A 148 -3.91 14.90 -15.79
C ARG A 148 -4.88 13.73 -15.78
N GLU A 149 -4.83 12.90 -14.76
CA GLU A 149 -5.50 11.60 -14.76
C GLU A 149 -6.48 11.40 -13.62
N ALA A 150 -6.55 12.33 -12.66
CA ALA A 150 -7.34 12.20 -11.43
C ALA A 150 -7.06 10.90 -10.65
N ARG A 151 -5.86 10.33 -10.79
CA ARG A 151 -5.39 9.14 -10.10
C ARG A 151 -3.90 9.21 -9.80
N THR A 152 -3.47 8.43 -8.82
CA THR A 152 -2.06 8.26 -8.42
C THR A 152 -1.86 6.83 -7.92
N PRO A 153 -0.63 6.43 -7.54
CA PRO A 153 -0.43 5.13 -6.87
C PRO A 153 -1.21 4.93 -5.56
N PHE A 154 -1.84 5.97 -4.99
CA PHE A 154 -2.61 5.89 -3.75
C PHE A 154 -4.04 6.47 -3.84
N ILE A 155 -4.41 7.06 -4.98
CA ILE A 155 -5.78 7.50 -5.31
C ILE A 155 -6.27 6.67 -6.50
N HIS A 156 -7.18 5.73 -6.24
CA HIS A 156 -7.74 4.87 -7.29
C HIS A 156 -8.60 5.69 -8.27
N SER A 157 -8.56 5.33 -9.56
CA SER A 157 -9.22 6.08 -10.65
C SER A 157 -10.72 6.24 -10.49
N THR A 158 -11.35 5.30 -9.79
CA THR A 158 -12.82 5.27 -9.60
C THR A 158 -13.26 5.69 -8.20
N LEU A 159 -12.32 5.97 -7.28
CA LEU A 159 -12.60 6.22 -5.86
C LEU A 159 -13.62 7.34 -5.65
N TYR A 160 -13.50 8.42 -6.44
CA TYR A 160 -14.32 9.62 -6.34
C TYR A 160 -15.26 9.83 -7.53
N SER A 161 -15.49 8.79 -8.35
CA SER A 161 -16.35 8.92 -9.54
C SER A 161 -17.83 9.11 -9.20
N ARG A 162 -18.30 8.49 -8.11
CA ARG A 162 -19.71 8.59 -7.67
C ARG A 162 -19.97 9.81 -6.80
N TRP A 163 -18.96 10.24 -6.05
CA TRP A 163 -19.02 11.39 -5.17
C TRP A 163 -17.66 12.05 -5.12
N LEU A 164 -17.62 13.36 -5.41
CA LEU A 164 -16.40 14.14 -5.47
C LEU A 164 -16.34 15.08 -4.24
N PRO A 165 -15.55 14.73 -3.20
CA PRO A 165 -15.37 15.60 -2.03
C PRO A 165 -14.79 16.95 -2.42
N LYS A 166 -15.15 17.98 -1.65
CA LYS A 166 -14.56 19.33 -1.80
C LYS A 166 -13.04 19.29 -1.73
N GLN A 167 -12.48 18.51 -0.79
CA GLN A 167 -11.05 18.35 -0.57
C GLN A 167 -10.34 17.90 -1.85
N ILE A 168 -10.90 16.91 -2.54
CA ILE A 168 -10.32 16.36 -3.77
C ILE A 168 -10.54 17.29 -4.96
N LYS A 169 -11.71 17.93 -5.05
CA LYS A 169 -12.01 18.93 -6.08
C LYS A 169 -11.03 20.11 -6.02
N ASP A 170 -10.82 20.68 -4.84
CA ASP A 170 -9.90 21.79 -4.61
C ASP A 170 -8.44 21.34 -4.88
N THR A 171 -8.09 20.12 -4.45
CA THR A 171 -6.77 19.54 -4.71
C THR A 171 -6.49 19.37 -6.19
N TYR A 172 -7.48 18.91 -6.97
CA TYR A 172 -7.35 18.78 -8.42
C TYR A 172 -7.08 20.14 -9.07
N ALA A 173 -7.82 21.19 -8.67
CA ALA A 173 -7.63 22.54 -9.17
C ALA A 173 -6.23 23.08 -8.85
N ILE A 174 -5.72 22.86 -7.63
CA ILE A 174 -4.37 23.26 -7.23
C ILE A 174 -3.30 22.47 -7.99
N CYS A 175 -3.43 21.15 -8.09
CA CYS A 175 -2.51 20.32 -8.87
C CYS A 175 -2.48 20.74 -10.34
N ARG A 176 -3.63 21.15 -10.89
CA ARG A 176 -3.74 21.69 -12.24
C ARG A 176 -3.04 23.04 -12.38
N ALA A 177 -3.31 23.98 -11.47
CA ALA A 177 -2.64 25.28 -11.45
C ALA A 177 -1.12 25.11 -11.33
N TYR A 178 -0.67 24.26 -10.39
CA TYR A 178 0.73 23.91 -10.21
C TYR A 178 1.34 23.36 -11.50
N SER A 179 0.67 22.41 -12.16
CA SER A 179 1.18 21.83 -13.41
C SER A 179 1.37 22.84 -14.55
N LEU A 180 0.66 23.97 -14.51
CA LEU A 180 0.78 25.07 -15.49
C LEU A 180 1.77 26.15 -15.04
N SER A 181 2.05 26.27 -13.74
CA SER A 181 2.92 27.30 -13.17
C SER A 181 4.37 26.85 -12.98
N ILE A 182 4.70 25.56 -13.10
CA ILE A 182 6.06 24.99 -12.90
C ILE A 182 7.17 25.75 -13.65
N ASP A 183 6.87 26.25 -14.85
CA ASP A 183 7.81 26.98 -15.70
C ASP A 183 7.66 28.52 -15.60
N ASN A 184 6.72 29.01 -14.81
CA ASN A 184 6.32 30.42 -14.70
C ASN A 184 6.40 30.93 -13.25
N ASP A 185 5.77 32.07 -12.97
CA ASP A 185 5.57 32.59 -11.62
C ASP A 185 4.58 31.69 -10.83
N GLU A 186 5.06 31.11 -9.74
CA GLU A 186 4.31 30.18 -8.89
C GLU A 186 3.66 30.89 -7.68
N ASP A 187 3.93 32.18 -7.46
CA ASP A 187 3.52 32.89 -6.23
C ASP A 187 2.00 32.88 -6.05
N PHE A 188 1.25 33.11 -7.14
CA PHE A 188 -0.20 32.99 -7.13
C PHE A 188 -0.68 31.57 -6.79
N CYS A 189 -0.02 30.55 -7.36
CA CYS A 189 -0.37 29.15 -7.09
C CYS A 189 -0.13 28.80 -5.62
N PHE A 190 1.00 29.24 -5.04
CA PHE A 190 1.31 29.02 -3.64
C PHE A 190 0.36 29.77 -2.71
N GLY A 191 -0.04 31.00 -3.05
CA GLY A 191 -1.05 31.74 -2.29
C GLY A 191 -2.38 30.98 -2.18
N VAL A 192 -2.87 30.44 -3.31
CA VAL A 192 -4.08 29.61 -3.32
C VAL A 192 -3.88 28.30 -2.56
N LEU A 193 -2.73 27.64 -2.73
CA LEU A 193 -2.40 26.39 -2.03
C LEU A 193 -2.39 26.60 -0.51
N HIS A 194 -1.73 27.64 -0.02
CA HIS A 194 -1.64 27.93 1.41
C HIS A 194 -3.02 28.22 2.01
N GLN A 195 -3.84 29.01 1.31
CA GLN A 195 -5.21 29.27 1.72
C GLN A 195 -6.01 27.96 1.81
N LYS A 196 -5.98 27.13 0.77
CA LYS A 196 -6.74 25.88 0.71
C LYS A 196 -6.28 24.82 1.69
N LEU A 197 -4.98 24.75 1.96
CA LEU A 197 -4.48 23.90 3.04
C LEU A 197 -4.98 24.40 4.41
N GLY A 198 -5.00 25.71 4.64
CA GLY A 198 -5.57 26.29 5.87
C GLY A 198 -7.05 25.98 6.04
N GLU A 199 -7.85 26.07 4.97
CA GLU A 199 -9.27 25.66 4.94
C GLU A 199 -9.41 24.17 5.26
N LEU A 200 -8.62 23.30 4.60
CA LEU A 200 -8.64 21.85 4.80
C LEU A 200 -8.39 21.46 6.26
N ILE A 201 -7.39 22.09 6.90
CA ILE A 201 -7.05 21.82 8.30
C ILE A 201 -8.20 22.23 9.24
N LYS A 202 -8.83 23.39 9.01
CA LYS A 202 -9.96 23.85 9.81
C LYS A 202 -11.17 22.91 9.67
N GLU A 203 -11.51 22.54 8.43
CA GLU A 203 -12.67 21.67 8.14
C GLU A 203 -12.49 20.25 8.69
N SER A 204 -11.26 19.75 8.75
CA SER A 204 -10.95 18.42 9.31
C SER A 204 -11.29 18.26 10.79
N GLN A 205 -11.41 19.37 11.53
CA GLN A 205 -11.77 19.35 12.96
C GLN A 205 -13.25 19.02 13.17
N SER A 206 -14.09 19.40 12.19
CA SER A 206 -15.54 19.15 12.18
C SER A 206 -15.96 17.96 11.35
N SER A 207 -15.08 17.41 10.50
CA SER A 207 -15.41 16.27 9.66
C SER A 207 -15.26 14.96 10.45
N HIS A 208 -16.34 14.17 10.45
CA HIS A 208 -16.45 12.94 11.23
C HIS A 208 -16.44 11.67 10.36
N SER A 209 -16.57 11.80 9.03
CA SER A 209 -16.63 10.64 8.13
C SER A 209 -15.24 10.06 7.86
N PHE A 210 -15.13 8.73 7.90
CA PHE A 210 -13.91 8.03 7.51
C PHE A 210 -13.51 8.31 6.04
N SER A 211 -14.50 8.45 5.15
CA SER A 211 -14.26 8.81 3.74
C SER A 211 -13.71 10.22 3.58
N ASP A 212 -14.20 11.18 4.38
CA ASP A 212 -13.68 12.55 4.37
C ASP A 212 -12.26 12.61 4.92
N LEU A 213 -11.94 11.79 5.93
CA LEU A 213 -10.59 11.67 6.47
C LEU A 213 -9.61 11.14 5.42
N LEU A 214 -10.00 10.12 4.65
CA LEU A 214 -9.20 9.61 3.53
C LEU A 214 -8.98 10.70 2.47
N ALA A 215 -10.05 11.38 2.04
CA ALA A 215 -9.98 12.48 1.08
C ALA A 215 -9.06 13.62 1.57
N SER A 216 -9.15 13.97 2.85
CA SER A 216 -8.32 14.99 3.48
C SER A 216 -6.86 14.58 3.55
N LEU A 217 -6.57 13.32 3.92
CA LEU A 217 -5.20 12.79 3.94
C LEU A 217 -4.58 12.80 2.55
N GLN A 218 -5.32 12.36 1.54
CA GLN A 218 -4.84 12.32 0.15
C GLN A 218 -4.56 13.74 -0.39
N ALA A 219 -5.46 14.69 -0.11
CA ALA A 219 -5.26 16.10 -0.41
C ALA A 219 -4.00 16.67 0.27
N LEU A 220 -3.85 16.41 1.57
CA LEU A 220 -2.69 16.86 2.35
C LEU A 220 -1.37 16.29 1.79
N ILE A 221 -1.33 15.00 1.44
CA ILE A 221 -0.15 14.39 0.82
C ILE A 221 0.24 15.14 -0.46
N LEU A 222 -0.73 15.44 -1.35
CA LEU A 222 -0.46 16.14 -2.60
C LEU A 222 0.02 17.58 -2.38
N TYR A 223 -0.57 18.33 -1.44
CA TYR A 223 -0.10 19.67 -1.09
C TYR A 223 1.33 19.65 -0.52
N LEU A 224 1.63 18.69 0.35
CA LEU A 224 2.97 18.56 0.92
C LEU A 224 4.00 18.14 -0.13
N LEU A 225 3.63 17.32 -1.12
CA LEU A 225 4.52 16.94 -2.22
C LEU A 225 4.94 18.15 -3.08
N ILE A 226 4.02 19.09 -3.31
CA ILE A 226 4.31 20.34 -4.04
C ILE A 226 5.36 21.17 -3.27
N CYS A 227 5.25 21.25 -1.95
CA CYS A 227 6.04 22.17 -1.12
C CYS A 227 7.33 21.57 -0.51
N LEU A 228 7.33 20.33 0.00
CA LEU A 228 8.46 19.71 0.71
C LEU A 228 9.70 19.58 -0.17
N PHE A 229 9.51 19.26 -1.44
CA PHE A 229 10.57 19.10 -2.41
C PHE A 229 10.75 20.34 -3.29
N HIS A 230 10.26 21.51 -2.86
CA HIS A 230 10.40 22.74 -3.61
C HIS A 230 11.81 23.36 -3.43
N LYS A 231 12.26 24.19 -4.39
CA LYS A 231 13.55 24.89 -4.33
C LYS A 231 13.58 26.01 -3.30
N ASP A 232 12.44 26.66 -3.06
CA ASP A 232 12.31 27.76 -2.10
C ASP A 232 12.26 27.22 -0.65
N PRO A 233 13.17 27.65 0.23
CA PRO A 233 13.13 27.33 1.65
C PRO A 233 11.82 27.70 2.36
N GLN A 234 11.12 28.76 1.96
CA GLN A 234 9.89 29.17 2.64
C GLN A 234 8.76 28.17 2.38
N GLN A 235 8.61 27.70 1.15
CA GLN A 235 7.66 26.63 0.82
C GLN A 235 7.95 25.34 1.60
N ARG A 236 9.24 25.00 1.77
CA ARG A 236 9.62 23.83 2.59
C ARG A 236 9.25 24.02 4.06
N ARG A 237 9.61 25.15 4.67
CA ARG A 237 9.27 25.45 6.06
C ARG A 237 7.76 25.44 6.30
N PHE A 238 6.99 26.01 5.38
CA PHE A 238 5.54 25.96 5.42
C PHE A 238 5.03 24.52 5.50
N ALA A 239 5.48 23.65 4.58
CA ALA A 239 5.08 22.24 4.58
C ALA A 239 5.56 21.47 5.83
N GLU A 240 6.75 21.77 6.34
CA GLU A 240 7.28 21.19 7.59
C GLU A 240 6.33 21.42 8.77
N THR A 241 5.66 22.58 8.86
CA THR A 241 4.71 22.86 9.94
C THR A 241 3.49 21.92 9.94
N HIS A 242 3.20 21.27 8.80
CA HIS A 242 2.05 20.40 8.62
C HIS A 242 2.38 18.91 8.66
N VAL A 243 3.66 18.54 8.82
CA VAL A 243 4.09 17.12 8.92
C VAL A 243 3.50 16.45 10.17
N ALA A 244 3.34 17.18 11.28
CA ALA A 244 2.68 16.66 12.48
C ALA A 244 1.21 16.30 12.22
N THR A 245 0.49 17.15 11.48
CA THR A 245 -0.89 16.89 11.07
C THR A 245 -0.97 15.66 10.15
N LEU A 246 -0.06 15.54 9.17
CA LEU A 246 0.02 14.36 8.30
C LEU A 246 0.14 13.08 9.14
N ASN A 247 1.01 13.08 10.16
CA ASN A 247 1.20 11.95 11.06
C ASN A 247 -0.07 11.61 11.82
N GLN A 248 -0.73 12.63 12.38
CA GLN A 248 -1.94 12.47 13.14
C GLN A 248 -3.07 11.87 12.29
N TRP A 249 -3.30 12.40 11.09
CA TRP A 249 -4.35 11.90 10.20
C TRP A 249 -4.04 10.50 9.68
N THR A 250 -2.77 10.20 9.39
CA THR A 250 -2.34 8.85 9.00
C THR A 250 -2.63 7.83 10.10
N ARG A 251 -2.35 8.18 11.37
CA ARG A 251 -2.65 7.30 12.52
C ARG A 251 -4.15 7.10 12.71
N ARG A 252 -4.94 8.18 12.67
CA ARG A 252 -6.41 8.10 12.76
C ARG A 252 -6.99 7.20 11.66
N LEU A 253 -6.50 7.36 10.43
CA LEU A 253 -6.96 6.56 9.30
C LEU A 253 -6.62 5.08 9.50
N TRP A 254 -5.43 4.76 9.99
CA TRP A 254 -5.02 3.40 10.33
C TRP A 254 -5.90 2.79 11.43
N GLU A 255 -6.12 3.53 12.53
CA GLU A 255 -6.89 3.06 13.70
C GLU A 255 -8.36 2.77 13.37
N GLN A 256 -8.93 3.45 12.36
CA GLN A 256 -10.33 3.30 11.96
C GLN A 256 -10.55 2.32 10.78
N ALA A 257 -9.49 1.96 10.03
CA ALA A 257 -9.58 1.21 8.76
C ALA A 257 -10.33 -0.14 8.78
N PRO A 258 -10.36 -0.94 9.86
CA PRO A 258 -11.13 -2.19 9.88
C PRO A 258 -12.64 -2.03 10.07
N ASN A 259 -13.10 -0.89 10.61
CA ASN A 259 -14.46 -0.77 11.16
C ASN A 259 -15.44 0.03 10.28
N GLU A 260 -14.94 0.72 9.24
CA GLU A 260 -15.68 1.82 8.57
C GLU A 260 -16.01 1.56 7.09
N ILE A 261 -15.93 0.30 6.62
CA ILE A 261 -16.30 -0.02 5.23
C ILE A 261 -17.82 -0.08 5.12
N SER A 262 -18.40 0.80 4.30
CA SER A 262 -19.85 0.83 4.08
C SER A 262 -20.35 -0.49 3.48
N PRO A 263 -21.42 -1.09 4.04
CA PRO A 263 -21.99 -2.33 3.50
C PRO A 263 -22.69 -2.14 2.14
N ASN A 264 -22.90 -0.90 1.71
CA ASN A 264 -23.56 -0.58 0.44
C ASN A 264 -22.61 -0.65 -0.78
N LEU A 265 -21.32 -0.87 -0.55
CA LEU A 265 -20.33 -0.99 -1.62
C LEU A 265 -20.33 -2.39 -2.20
N SER A 266 -20.19 -2.49 -3.52
CA SER A 266 -19.85 -3.77 -4.15
C SER A 266 -18.47 -4.25 -3.70
N ALA A 267 -18.17 -5.54 -3.88
CA ALA A 267 -16.89 -6.12 -3.49
C ALA A 267 -15.68 -5.38 -4.11
N TRP A 268 -15.80 -4.93 -5.36
CA TRP A 268 -14.75 -4.15 -6.02
C TRP A 268 -14.62 -2.74 -5.46
N GLU A 269 -15.73 -2.04 -5.21
CA GLU A 269 -15.69 -0.69 -4.62
C GLU A 269 -15.13 -0.72 -3.19
N ALA A 270 -15.54 -1.71 -2.38
CA ALA A 270 -15.00 -1.93 -1.04
C ALA A 270 -13.49 -2.22 -1.09
N TRP A 271 -13.06 -3.06 -2.04
CA TRP A 271 -11.64 -3.34 -2.26
C TRP A 271 -10.86 -2.08 -2.67
N ALA A 272 -11.34 -1.33 -3.67
CA ALA A 272 -10.67 -0.14 -4.17
C ALA A 272 -10.56 0.95 -3.09
N PHE A 273 -11.61 1.10 -2.27
CA PHE A 273 -11.60 1.99 -1.12
C PHE A 273 -10.57 1.55 -0.06
N ALA A 274 -10.61 0.27 0.35
CA ALA A 274 -9.70 -0.26 1.37
C ALA A 274 -8.23 -0.24 0.91
N GLU A 275 -7.97 -0.53 -0.37
CA GLU A 275 -6.64 -0.44 -0.94
C GLU A 275 -6.16 1.01 -1.07
N SER A 276 -7.06 1.96 -1.39
CA SER A 276 -6.74 3.39 -1.35
C SER A 276 -6.34 3.85 0.06
N VAL A 277 -7.00 3.35 1.10
CA VAL A 277 -6.60 3.60 2.50
C VAL A 277 -5.19 3.07 2.76
N ARG A 278 -4.93 1.78 2.48
CA ARG A 278 -3.63 1.14 2.72
C ARG A 278 -2.50 1.87 1.99
N ARG A 279 -2.68 2.14 0.69
CA ARG A 279 -1.67 2.84 -0.12
C ARG A 279 -1.48 4.30 0.32
N SER A 280 -2.53 5.00 0.75
CA SER A 280 -2.39 6.38 1.27
C SER A 280 -1.58 6.42 2.56
N ILE A 281 -1.77 5.45 3.46
CA ILE A 281 -0.98 5.30 4.69
C ILE A 281 0.48 5.04 4.34
N ILE A 282 0.75 4.08 3.46
CA ILE A 282 2.10 3.74 3.01
C ILE A 282 2.79 4.94 2.36
N ILE A 283 2.12 5.64 1.43
CA ILE A 283 2.68 6.82 0.76
C ILE A 283 2.94 7.96 1.76
N SER A 284 2.07 8.17 2.75
CA SER A 284 2.33 9.15 3.83
C SER A 284 3.66 8.87 4.56
N TYR A 285 3.93 7.61 4.91
CA TYR A 285 5.21 7.22 5.50
C TYR A 285 6.37 7.38 4.53
N LEU A 286 6.19 7.02 3.26
CA LEU A 286 7.22 7.14 2.22
C LEU A 286 7.62 8.62 2.02
N VAL A 287 6.66 9.53 1.88
CA VAL A 287 6.93 10.98 1.70
C VAL A 287 7.76 11.52 2.86
N ARG A 288 7.40 11.18 4.09
CA ARG A 288 8.13 11.60 5.28
C ARG A 288 9.53 10.99 5.36
N GLY A 289 9.65 9.69 5.09
CA GLY A 289 10.92 8.98 5.13
C GLY A 289 11.90 9.55 4.11
N VAL A 290 11.47 9.71 2.86
CA VAL A 290 12.30 10.28 1.79
C VAL A 290 12.73 11.70 2.13
N TYR A 291 11.81 12.52 2.63
CA TYR A 291 12.13 13.89 3.04
C TYR A 291 13.10 13.95 4.23
N GLN A 292 12.94 13.06 5.23
CA GLN A 292 13.87 12.96 6.37
C GLN A 292 15.27 12.53 5.93
N ILE A 293 15.39 11.50 5.08
CA ILE A 293 16.70 11.11 4.53
C ILE A 293 17.32 12.28 3.76
N ALA A 294 16.55 12.96 2.92
CA ALA A 294 17.06 14.10 2.15
C ALA A 294 17.54 15.26 3.02
N LYS A 295 16.88 15.51 4.16
CA LYS A 295 17.19 16.65 5.06
C LYS A 295 18.26 16.32 6.10
N PHE A 296 18.26 15.11 6.63
CA PHE A 296 19.08 14.71 7.79
C PHE A 296 20.05 13.57 7.50
N GLY A 297 19.97 12.94 6.32
CA GLY A 297 20.81 11.81 5.92
C GLY A 297 20.32 10.45 6.42
N PHE A 298 19.26 10.39 7.22
CA PHE A 298 18.65 9.15 7.70
C PHE A 298 17.15 9.32 7.96
N HIS A 299 16.44 8.20 8.09
CA HIS A 299 15.14 8.16 8.76
C HIS A 299 15.12 7.07 9.84
N PRO A 300 14.34 7.26 10.92
CA PRO A 300 14.13 6.21 11.91
C PRO A 300 13.42 5.01 11.30
N HIS A 301 14.00 3.82 11.47
CA HIS A 301 13.31 2.58 11.16
C HIS A 301 12.12 2.39 12.11
N SER A 302 10.99 1.98 11.55
CA SER A 302 9.76 1.79 12.31
C SER A 302 9.19 0.41 12.03
N MET A 303 9.20 -0.46 13.05
CA MET A 303 8.60 -1.80 12.97
C MET A 303 7.11 -1.75 12.59
N PHE A 304 6.43 -0.63 12.89
CA PHE A 304 5.06 -0.42 12.44
C PHE A 304 4.96 -0.38 10.91
N VAL A 305 5.89 0.29 10.22
CA VAL A 305 5.90 0.40 8.75
C VAL A 305 6.10 -0.99 8.12
N GLU A 306 6.96 -1.82 8.71
CA GLU A 306 7.20 -3.20 8.28
C GLU A 306 5.92 -4.07 8.30
N THR A 307 4.98 -3.76 9.20
CA THR A 307 3.70 -4.48 9.31
C THR A 307 2.59 -3.93 8.43
N LEU A 308 2.81 -2.82 7.70
CA LEU A 308 1.76 -2.21 6.91
C LEU A 308 1.30 -3.16 5.79
N PRO A 309 0.00 -3.50 5.74
CA PRO A 309 -0.55 -4.40 4.74
C PRO A 309 -0.88 -3.66 3.45
N PHE A 310 -0.84 -4.38 2.33
CA PHE A 310 -1.45 -4.01 1.05
C PHE A 310 -1.84 -5.27 0.27
N ASP A 311 -2.63 -5.12 -0.79
CA ASP A 311 -2.97 -6.26 -1.65
C ASP A 311 -1.78 -6.64 -2.53
N ARG A 312 -1.33 -7.90 -2.44
CA ARG A 312 -0.20 -8.42 -3.22
C ARG A 312 -0.47 -8.41 -4.73
N HIS A 313 -1.74 -8.45 -5.13
CA HIS A 313 -2.15 -8.42 -6.53
C HIS A 313 -2.20 -6.97 -7.01
N THR A 314 -1.05 -6.29 -6.96
CA THR A 314 -0.98 -4.83 -7.14
C THR A 314 -1.48 -4.37 -8.52
N TRP A 315 -1.44 -5.24 -9.53
CA TRP A 315 -2.00 -5.03 -10.87
C TRP A 315 -3.52 -4.85 -10.89
N LEU A 316 -4.24 -5.31 -9.86
CA LEU A 316 -5.68 -5.06 -9.72
C LEU A 316 -6.00 -3.56 -9.58
N TRP A 317 -5.03 -2.73 -9.19
CA TRP A 317 -5.18 -1.29 -9.02
C TRP A 317 -5.51 -0.55 -10.32
N ASP A 318 -5.14 -1.11 -11.46
CA ASP A 318 -5.43 -0.52 -12.76
C ASP A 318 -6.78 -0.96 -13.33
N ALA A 319 -7.53 -1.81 -12.61
CA ALA A 319 -8.85 -2.23 -13.01
C ALA A 319 -9.87 -1.08 -12.92
N THR A 320 -10.35 -0.61 -14.06
CA THR A 320 -11.30 0.53 -14.17
C THR A 320 -12.77 0.15 -13.98
N SER A 321 -13.08 -1.13 -13.81
CA SER A 321 -14.45 -1.62 -13.61
C SER A 321 -14.49 -2.90 -12.78
N ALA A 322 -15.61 -3.13 -12.08
CA ALA A 322 -15.87 -4.36 -11.33
C ALA A 322 -15.76 -5.63 -12.21
N ARG A 323 -16.16 -5.52 -13.49
CA ARG A 323 -16.06 -6.61 -14.46
C ARG A 323 -14.61 -6.97 -14.76
N LEU A 324 -13.77 -5.97 -15.02
CA LEU A 324 -12.34 -6.19 -15.28
C LEU A 324 -11.66 -6.74 -14.02
N TRP A 325 -11.93 -6.13 -12.85
CA TRP A 325 -11.39 -6.58 -11.57
C TRP A 325 -11.75 -8.03 -11.24
N SER A 326 -12.97 -8.47 -11.55
CA SER A 326 -13.42 -9.86 -11.32
C SER A 326 -12.84 -10.86 -12.32
N ALA A 327 -12.43 -10.40 -13.51
CA ALA A 327 -11.86 -11.26 -14.55
C ALA A 327 -10.35 -11.50 -14.37
N LEU A 328 -9.67 -10.67 -13.57
CA LEU A 328 -8.24 -10.77 -13.36
C LEU A 328 -7.89 -11.91 -12.38
N PRO A 329 -6.80 -12.68 -12.64
CA PRO A 329 -6.35 -13.73 -11.73
C PRO A 329 -6.00 -13.16 -10.36
N ARG A 330 -6.49 -13.81 -9.29
CA ARG A 330 -6.11 -13.54 -7.90
C ARG A 330 -6.33 -14.77 -7.02
N ASP A 331 -5.48 -14.95 -6.01
CA ASP A 331 -5.76 -15.88 -4.91
C ASP A 331 -6.53 -15.12 -3.81
N PRO A 332 -7.82 -15.43 -3.58
CA PRO A 332 -8.60 -14.76 -2.55
C PRO A 332 -8.18 -15.16 -1.12
N LEU A 333 -7.47 -16.28 -0.94
CA LEU A 333 -7.10 -16.78 0.40
C LEU A 333 -5.93 -16.01 1.01
N HIS A 334 -5.00 -15.51 0.18
CA HIS A 334 -3.78 -14.82 0.62
C HIS A 334 -3.57 -13.51 -0.14
N SER A 335 -4.60 -12.66 -0.19
CA SER A 335 -4.52 -11.39 -0.94
C SER A 335 -3.70 -10.31 -0.24
N ILE A 336 -3.65 -10.32 1.09
CA ILE A 336 -2.95 -9.29 1.87
C ILE A 336 -1.54 -9.76 2.22
N ILE A 337 -0.56 -8.89 2.00
CA ILE A 337 0.84 -9.08 2.38
C ILE A 337 1.35 -7.85 3.14
N SER A 338 2.20 -8.05 4.14
CA SER A 338 2.88 -6.94 4.82
C SER A 338 4.07 -6.42 4.01
N TYR A 339 4.48 -5.16 4.24
CA TYR A 339 5.68 -4.59 3.63
C TYR A 339 6.93 -5.46 3.88
N ARG A 340 7.08 -6.00 5.08
CA ARG A 340 8.17 -6.91 5.44
C ARG A 340 8.15 -8.19 4.63
N GLU A 341 7.00 -8.85 4.53
CA GLU A 341 6.86 -10.10 3.76
C GLU A 341 7.13 -9.85 2.27
N TYR A 342 6.59 -8.77 1.71
CA TYR A 342 6.83 -8.43 0.32
C TYR A 342 8.31 -8.16 0.00
N THR A 343 9.00 -7.42 0.87
CA THR A 343 10.44 -7.17 0.71
C THR A 343 11.27 -8.44 0.90
N ALA A 344 10.83 -9.38 1.75
CA ALA A 344 11.45 -10.69 1.92
C ALA A 344 11.23 -11.59 0.69
N ASP A 345 10.02 -11.62 0.12
CA ASP A 345 9.73 -12.32 -1.13
C ASP A 345 10.63 -11.81 -2.25
N PHE A 346 10.86 -10.49 -2.34
CA PHE A 346 11.79 -9.92 -3.32
C PHE A 346 13.25 -10.35 -3.04
N ALA A 347 13.69 -10.34 -1.78
CA ALA A 347 15.03 -10.81 -1.42
C ALA A 347 15.25 -12.27 -1.82
N ASN A 348 14.22 -13.11 -1.65
CA ASN A 348 14.22 -14.53 -1.98
C ASN A 348 13.88 -14.83 -3.45
N GLN A 349 13.79 -13.81 -4.31
CA GLN A 349 13.50 -13.94 -5.75
C GLN A 349 12.13 -14.57 -6.06
N LEU A 350 11.18 -14.44 -5.13
CA LEU A 350 9.81 -14.93 -5.30
C LEU A 350 8.91 -13.90 -5.99
N THR A 351 9.33 -12.64 -6.07
CA THR A 351 8.60 -11.56 -6.72
C THR A 351 9.53 -10.53 -7.36
N THR A 352 9.01 -9.80 -8.34
CA THR A 352 9.66 -8.68 -9.02
C THR A 352 8.69 -7.50 -9.10
N PRO A 353 9.15 -6.25 -8.96
CA PRO A 353 8.25 -5.11 -9.06
C PRO A 353 7.68 -4.99 -10.48
N THR A 354 6.37 -4.87 -10.57
CA THR A 354 5.60 -4.77 -11.82
C THR A 354 5.10 -3.36 -12.09
N ASN A 355 5.03 -2.51 -11.06
CA ASN A 355 4.53 -1.16 -11.15
C ASN A 355 5.29 -0.21 -10.22
N LEU A 356 4.98 1.09 -10.34
CA LEU A 356 5.68 2.12 -9.57
C LEU A 356 5.50 1.98 -8.06
N PHE A 357 4.32 1.58 -7.58
CA PHE A 357 4.07 1.47 -6.14
C PHE A 357 5.03 0.45 -5.52
N GLU A 358 5.16 -0.71 -6.15
CA GLU A 358 6.11 -1.76 -5.77
C GLU A 358 7.57 -1.30 -5.88
N SER A 359 7.93 -0.65 -6.98
CA SER A 359 9.29 -0.11 -7.17
C SER A 359 9.65 0.88 -6.06
N LEU A 360 8.75 1.78 -5.68
CA LEU A 360 9.00 2.74 -4.59
C LEU A 360 9.25 2.04 -3.25
N LEU A 361 8.47 0.99 -2.95
CA LEU A 361 8.62 0.19 -1.73
C LEU A 361 9.98 -0.52 -1.66
N LEU A 362 10.40 -1.12 -2.78
CA LEU A 362 11.65 -1.85 -2.86
C LEU A 362 12.86 -0.94 -2.95
N VAL A 363 12.79 0.18 -3.67
CA VAL A 363 13.87 1.17 -3.75
C VAL A 363 14.06 1.85 -2.41
N MET A 364 12.98 2.11 -1.67
CA MET A 364 13.08 2.56 -0.29
C MET A 364 13.85 1.52 0.53
N ARG A 365 13.55 0.21 0.40
CA ARG A 365 14.23 -0.90 1.12
C ARG A 365 15.70 -1.12 0.76
N TYR A 366 15.98 -1.28 -0.50
CA TYR A 366 17.23 -1.86 -1.00
C TYR A 366 18.10 -0.83 -1.74
N GLY A 367 17.62 0.39 -1.89
CA GLY A 367 18.24 1.37 -2.78
C GLY A 367 17.87 1.13 -4.25
N LYS A 368 18.30 2.05 -5.11
CA LYS A 368 17.96 2.06 -6.54
C LYS A 368 18.67 0.94 -7.31
N GLU A 369 19.98 0.78 -7.09
CA GLU A 369 20.83 -0.12 -7.90
C GLU A 369 20.39 -1.59 -7.88
N PRO A 370 20.05 -2.20 -6.72
CA PRO A 370 19.68 -3.62 -6.68
C PRO A 370 18.39 -3.98 -7.42
N ILE A 371 17.56 -2.99 -7.73
CA ILE A 371 16.30 -3.18 -8.46
C ILE A 371 16.53 -3.25 -9.98
N TYR A 372 17.54 -2.55 -10.49
CA TYR A 372 17.80 -2.43 -11.93
C TYR A 372 19.01 -3.24 -12.42
N HIS A 373 19.90 -3.66 -11.52
CA HIS A 373 21.14 -4.39 -11.86
C HIS A 373 21.16 -5.85 -11.38
N ARG A 374 20.02 -6.45 -11.02
CA ARG A 374 19.99 -7.87 -10.70
C ARG A 374 20.24 -8.68 -11.98
N PRO A 375 21.32 -9.48 -12.07
CA PRO A 375 21.50 -10.38 -13.20
C PRO A 375 20.33 -11.36 -13.21
N CYS A 376 19.68 -11.52 -14.37
CA CYS A 376 18.82 -12.67 -14.61
C CYS A 376 19.70 -13.91 -14.42
N ASN A 377 19.54 -14.61 -13.30
CA ASN A 377 20.08 -15.95 -13.20
C ASN A 377 19.36 -16.80 -14.26
N SER A 378 20.18 -17.36 -15.14
CA SER A 378 19.82 -18.15 -16.32
C SER A 378 19.17 -19.47 -15.93
#